data_AF-A0AAE9DGY0-F1
#
_entry.id   AF-A0AAE9DGY0-F1
#
_cell.length_a   1.000
_cell.length_b   1.000
_cell.length_c   1.000
_cell.angle_alpha   90.00
_cell.angle_beta   90.00
_cell.angle_gamma   90.00
#
_symmetry.space_group_name_H-M   'P 1'
#
loop_
_entity.id
_entity.type
_entity.pdbx_description
1 polymer ?
#
loop_
_entity_poly.entity_id
_entity_poly.type
_entity_poly.pdbx_seq_one_letter_code
_entity_poly.pdbx_strand_id
1 'polypeptide(L)'
;MTLKLKSQRKMHQSIIHAIFFVFKVRKAVAAQQNKEDKNAGSGGRKASSGLVPSLNRLRIQQCFKAAKPSIGDAIMKRAAASRAEMRALLSKMNEKQIECLGKQMFELITDAVENADKSEKVLTHARQFGGTYASLCPLGFRPDLFSPLADAAIAECVKLDGVHKRCETLSAWSQLFSALFTGVRDGYYQRVRHQRRTSLPQNTITKQLSVDFSKTCDTSFVR
;
A
#
# COMPACT_ATOMS: atom_id res chain seq x y z
N MET A 1 34.13 21.59 9.51
CA MET A 1 32.80 21.90 8.92
C MET A 1 32.49 21.21 7.59
N THR A 2 33.42 20.49 6.96
CA THR A 2 33.34 20.03 5.55
C THR A 2 32.70 18.65 5.33
N LEU A 3 32.63 17.78 6.35
CA LEU A 3 32.11 16.40 6.21
C LEU A 3 30.57 16.34 6.19
N LYS A 4 29.89 17.19 6.96
CA LYS A 4 28.42 17.23 7.05
C LYS A 4 27.78 17.68 5.72
N LEU A 5 28.42 18.62 5.02
CA LEU A 5 27.98 19.09 3.69
C LEU A 5 28.14 18.03 2.59
N LYS A 6 29.24 17.26 2.60
CA LYS A 6 29.46 16.17 1.62
C LYS A 6 28.47 15.02 1.79
N SER A 7 28.13 14.66 3.02
CA SER A 7 27.13 13.63 3.33
C SER A 7 25.71 14.04 2.90
N GLN A 8 25.35 15.31 3.11
CA GLN A 8 24.06 15.87 2.66
C GLN A 8 23.94 15.88 1.13
N ARG A 9 25.00 16.24 0.39
CA ARG A 9 25.01 16.21 -1.07
C ARG A 9 24.88 14.79 -1.65
N LYS A 10 25.53 13.78 -1.04
CA LYS A 10 25.39 12.38 -1.44
C LYS A 10 23.97 11.83 -1.21
N MET A 11 23.36 12.18 -0.08
CA MET A 11 21.98 11.81 0.23
C MET A 11 20.99 12.45 -0.76
N HIS A 12 21.18 13.74 -1.07
CA HIS A 12 20.34 14.46 -2.02
C HIS A 12 20.46 13.89 -3.45
N GLN A 13 21.67 13.54 -3.90
CA GLN A 13 21.85 12.86 -5.18
C GLN A 13 21.19 11.47 -5.22
N SER A 14 21.29 10.67 -4.15
CA SER A 14 20.62 9.37 -4.09
C SER A 14 19.10 9.48 -4.12
N ILE A 15 18.52 10.50 -3.48
CA ILE A 15 17.07 10.76 -3.52
C ILE A 15 16.63 11.21 -4.91
N ILE A 16 17.40 12.08 -5.56
CA ILE A 16 17.14 12.50 -6.95
C ILE A 16 17.24 11.30 -7.90
N HIS A 17 18.24 10.44 -7.75
CA HIS A 17 18.35 9.20 -8.54
C HIS A 17 17.19 8.23 -8.28
N ALA A 18 16.71 8.09 -7.04
CA ALA A 18 15.57 7.25 -6.72
C ALA A 18 14.26 7.80 -7.31
N ILE A 19 14.03 9.11 -7.23
CA ILE A 19 12.85 9.77 -7.83
C ILE A 19 12.92 9.68 -9.34
N PHE A 20 14.08 9.92 -9.94
CA PHE A 20 14.29 9.81 -11.38
C PHE A 20 14.14 8.37 -11.85
N PHE A 21 14.57 7.39 -11.06
CA PHE A 21 14.36 5.97 -11.32
C PHE A 21 12.87 5.61 -11.28
N VAL A 22 12.13 6.05 -10.25
CA VAL A 22 10.68 5.84 -10.16
C VAL A 22 9.95 6.50 -11.35
N PHE A 23 10.34 7.72 -11.74
CA PHE A 23 9.75 8.43 -12.87
C PHE A 23 10.11 7.78 -14.22
N LYS A 24 11.36 7.35 -14.39
CA LYS A 24 11.85 6.63 -15.57
C LYS A 24 11.19 5.25 -15.69
N VAL A 25 11.01 4.54 -14.58
CA VAL A 25 10.29 3.27 -14.53
C VAL A 25 8.81 3.49 -14.86
N ARG A 26 8.14 4.50 -14.29
CA ARG A 26 6.76 4.85 -14.66
C ARG A 26 6.62 5.13 -16.17
N LYS A 27 7.58 5.86 -16.76
CA LYS A 27 7.61 6.14 -18.20
C LYS A 27 7.90 4.88 -19.03
N ALA A 28 8.76 3.99 -18.56
CA ALA A 28 9.07 2.72 -19.23
C ALA A 28 7.91 1.71 -19.16
N VAL A 29 7.19 1.66 -18.03
CA VAL A 29 5.97 0.86 -17.85
C VAL A 29 4.86 1.32 -18.81
N ALA A 30 4.66 2.64 -18.93
CA ALA A 30 3.72 3.21 -19.90
C ALA A 30 4.10 2.88 -21.37
N ALA A 31 5.40 2.79 -21.67
CA ALA A 31 5.89 2.41 -22.99
C ALA A 31 5.74 0.90 -23.29
N GLN A 32 5.70 0.04 -22.28
CA GLN A 32 5.52 -1.41 -22.43
C GLN A 32 4.04 -1.80 -22.62
N GLN A 33 3.11 -1.14 -21.93
CA GLN A 33 1.66 -1.36 -22.15
C GLN A 33 1.27 -1.11 -23.62
N ASN A 34 1.83 -0.07 -24.24
CA ASN A 34 1.52 0.28 -25.63
C ASN A 34 2.09 -0.71 -26.67
N LYS A 35 2.92 -1.68 -26.26
CA LYS A 35 3.46 -2.74 -27.13
C LYS A 35 2.64 -4.03 -27.08
N GLU A 36 1.94 -4.31 -25.98
CA GLU A 36 1.12 -5.52 -25.84
C GLU A 36 -0.26 -5.37 -26.50
N ASP A 37 -0.80 -4.15 -26.60
CA ASP A 37 -2.12 -3.89 -27.22
C ASP A 37 -2.15 -4.10 -28.75
N LYS A 38 -1.01 -4.24 -29.42
CA LYS A 38 -0.95 -4.45 -30.88
C LYS A 38 -1.07 -5.91 -31.34
N ASN A 39 -1.19 -6.88 -30.42
CA ASN A 39 -1.18 -8.31 -30.77
C ASN A 39 -2.42 -9.10 -30.30
N ALA A 40 -3.50 -8.45 -29.86
CA ALA A 40 -4.73 -9.12 -29.45
C ALA A 40 -5.84 -8.88 -30.48
N GLY A 41 -6.09 -9.90 -31.31
CA GLY A 41 -7.22 -9.97 -32.22
C GLY A 41 -8.57 -9.97 -31.49
N SER A 42 -9.55 -9.36 -32.16
CA SER A 42 -10.98 -9.34 -31.87
C SER A 42 -11.52 -10.66 -31.28
N GLY A 43 -12.07 -10.59 -30.07
CA GLY A 43 -12.66 -11.76 -29.40
C GLY A 43 -13.25 -11.39 -28.04
N GLY A 44 -14.45 -10.79 -28.04
CA GLY A 44 -15.18 -10.46 -26.82
C GLY A 44 -15.53 -11.69 -25.99
N ARG A 45 -14.85 -11.85 -24.85
CA ARG A 45 -15.32 -12.55 -23.65
C ARG A 45 -14.76 -11.78 -22.46
N LYS A 46 -15.62 -11.26 -21.58
CA LYS A 46 -15.21 -10.64 -20.31
C LYS A 46 -14.45 -11.69 -19.48
N ALA A 47 -13.13 -11.77 -19.67
CA ALA A 47 -12.27 -12.42 -18.72
C ALA A 47 -12.44 -11.64 -17.42
N SER A 48 -12.83 -12.32 -16.34
CA SER A 48 -12.72 -11.79 -15.00
C SER A 48 -11.23 -11.53 -14.74
N SER A 49 -10.76 -10.36 -15.19
CA SER A 49 -9.41 -9.91 -14.98
C SER A 49 -9.23 -9.78 -13.47
N GLY A 50 -8.44 -10.67 -12.87
CA GLY A 50 -7.97 -10.50 -11.50
C GLY A 50 -7.24 -9.16 -11.34
N LEU A 51 -6.78 -8.86 -10.13
CA LEU A 51 -6.14 -7.56 -9.84
C LEU A 51 -4.92 -7.27 -10.71
N VAL A 52 -4.27 -8.32 -11.21
CA VAL A 52 -3.10 -8.25 -12.09
C VAL A 52 -3.15 -9.36 -13.15
N PRO A 53 -2.48 -9.18 -14.30
CA PRO A 53 -2.32 -10.22 -15.31
C PRO A 53 -1.69 -11.51 -14.75
N SER A 54 -2.02 -12.66 -15.35
CA SER A 54 -1.63 -13.99 -14.85
C SER A 54 -0.13 -14.19 -14.64
N LEU A 55 0.70 -13.70 -15.56
CA LEU A 55 2.15 -13.79 -15.42
C LEU A 55 2.66 -12.99 -14.21
N ASN A 56 2.13 -11.79 -14.00
CA ASN A 56 2.53 -10.93 -12.89
C ASN A 56 2.06 -11.49 -11.55
N ARG A 57 0.89 -12.12 -11.50
CA ARG A 57 0.43 -12.87 -10.32
C ARG A 57 1.42 -13.96 -9.92
N LEU A 58 1.86 -14.79 -10.86
CA LEU A 58 2.83 -15.87 -10.56
C LEU A 58 4.16 -15.32 -10.04
N ARG A 59 4.68 -14.25 -10.66
CA ARG A 59 5.91 -13.58 -10.20
C ARG A 59 5.79 -13.06 -8.78
N ILE A 60 4.68 -12.38 -8.48
CA ILE A 60 4.37 -11.85 -7.15
C ILE A 60 4.31 -12.99 -6.12
N GLN A 61 3.57 -14.06 -6.43
CA GLN A 61 3.43 -15.21 -5.53
C GLN A 61 4.78 -15.89 -5.26
N GLN A 62 5.61 -16.09 -6.29
CA GLN A 62 6.94 -16.67 -6.13
C GLN A 62 7.87 -15.75 -5.32
N CYS A 63 7.85 -14.44 -5.60
CA CYS A 63 8.59 -13.42 -4.85
C CYS A 63 8.18 -13.37 -3.38
N PHE A 64 6.88 -13.50 -3.08
CA PHE A 64 6.37 -13.34 -1.72
C PHE A 64 6.56 -14.57 -0.83
N LYS A 65 6.94 -15.74 -1.38
CA LYS A 65 7.23 -16.96 -0.58
C LYS A 65 8.30 -16.74 0.50
N ALA A 66 9.23 -15.81 0.29
CA ALA A 66 10.27 -15.47 1.26
C ALA A 66 9.85 -14.41 2.30
N ALA A 67 8.61 -13.90 2.22
CA ALA A 67 8.14 -12.83 3.08
C ALA A 67 8.00 -13.31 4.54
N LYS A 68 8.39 -12.42 5.46
CA LYS A 68 8.15 -12.57 6.90
C LYS A 68 7.25 -11.44 7.36
N PRO A 69 6.47 -11.59 8.45
CA PRO A 69 5.61 -10.53 8.98
C PRO A 69 6.34 -9.20 9.23
N SER A 70 7.63 -9.25 9.56
CA SER A 70 8.50 -8.08 9.74
C SER A 70 8.64 -7.17 8.51
N ILE A 71 8.19 -7.60 7.33
CA ILE A 71 8.08 -6.72 6.16
C ILE A 71 7.13 -5.55 6.42
N GLY A 72 6.06 -5.75 7.21
CA GLY A 72 5.15 -4.67 7.60
C GLY A 72 5.89 -3.53 8.31
N ASP A 73 6.74 -3.87 9.28
CA ASP A 73 7.56 -2.90 10.01
C ASP A 73 8.60 -2.24 9.11
N ALA A 74 9.22 -3.02 8.21
CA ALA A 74 10.19 -2.50 7.25
C ALA A 74 9.53 -1.46 6.33
N ILE A 75 8.27 -1.68 5.93
CA ILE A 75 7.49 -0.73 5.12
C ILE A 75 7.23 0.56 5.90
N MET A 76 6.79 0.46 7.16
CA MET A 76 6.54 1.65 7.99
C MET A 76 7.83 2.47 8.21
N LYS A 77 8.95 1.78 8.52
CA LYS A 77 10.27 2.40 8.65
C LYS A 77 10.73 3.07 7.35
N ARG A 78 10.54 2.43 6.20
CA ARG A 78 10.88 3.02 4.90
C ARG A 78 10.00 4.23 4.59
N ALA A 79 8.70 4.19 4.88
CA ALA A 79 7.80 5.30 4.64
C ALA A 79 8.19 6.53 5.48
N ALA A 80 8.57 6.33 6.75
CA ALA A 80 9.11 7.38 7.61
C ALA A 80 10.46 7.93 7.11
N ALA A 81 11.29 7.08 6.51
CA ALA A 81 12.57 7.51 5.94
C ALA A 81 12.38 8.32 4.65
N SER A 82 11.37 7.99 3.83
CA SER A 82 11.17 8.58 2.50
C SER A 82 10.46 9.94 2.51
N ARG A 83 9.58 10.22 3.48
CA ARG A 83 8.83 11.48 3.58
C ARG A 83 8.82 12.04 4.98
N ALA A 84 9.09 13.35 5.10
CA ALA A 84 9.13 14.03 6.39
C ALA A 84 7.75 14.09 7.05
N GLU A 85 6.69 14.26 6.27
CA GLU A 85 5.30 14.30 6.74
C GLU A 85 4.87 12.94 7.31
N MET A 86 5.25 11.84 6.65
CA MET A 86 5.02 10.49 7.15
C MET A 86 5.75 10.26 8.47
N ARG A 87 7.02 10.70 8.56
CA ARG A 87 7.80 10.65 9.81
C ARG A 87 7.12 11.42 10.94
N ALA A 88 6.67 12.64 10.66
CA ALA A 88 6.02 13.51 11.62
C ALA A 88 4.66 12.96 12.10
N LEU A 89 3.95 12.24 11.23
CA LEU A 89 2.74 11.51 11.63
C LEU A 89 3.08 10.36 12.58
N LEU A 90 4.00 9.49 12.17
CA LEU A 90 4.35 8.28 12.93
C LEU A 90 4.96 8.64 14.29
N SER A 91 5.70 9.75 14.41
CA SER A 91 6.23 10.21 15.70
C SER A 91 5.16 10.65 16.71
N LYS A 92 3.90 10.86 16.29
CA LYS A 92 2.77 11.16 17.18
C LYS A 92 2.04 9.90 17.66
N MET A 93 2.44 8.73 17.16
CA MET A 93 1.85 7.45 17.50
C MET A 93 2.77 6.70 18.47
N ASN A 94 2.18 5.86 19.33
CA ASN A 94 2.97 4.96 20.15
C ASN A 94 3.45 3.74 19.33
N GLU A 95 4.44 3.03 19.85
CA GLU A 95 5.07 1.90 19.17
C GLU A 95 4.05 0.80 18.79
N LYS A 96 3.13 0.47 19.70
CA LYS A 96 2.06 -0.53 19.47
C LYS A 96 1.14 -0.16 18.31
N GLN A 97 0.81 1.13 18.17
CA GLN A 97 -0.01 1.61 17.05
C GLN A 97 0.74 1.48 15.72
N ILE A 98 2.04 1.77 15.69
CA ILE A 98 2.87 1.63 14.50
C ILE A 98 3.01 0.16 14.11
N GLU A 99 3.28 -0.71 15.09
CA GLU A 99 3.34 -2.17 14.91
C GLU A 99 2.02 -2.71 14.36
N CYS A 100 0.89 -2.24 14.90
CA CYS A 100 -0.44 -2.62 14.42
C CYS A 100 -0.68 -2.19 12.96
N LEU A 101 -0.23 -1.00 12.55
CA LEU A 101 -0.28 -0.60 11.14
C LEU A 101 0.61 -1.49 10.25
N GLY A 102 1.79 -1.86 10.74
CA GLY A 102 2.71 -2.79 10.08
C GLY A 102 2.07 -4.16 9.87
N LYS A 103 1.46 -4.73 10.91
CA LYS A 103 0.74 -6.01 10.85
C LYS A 103 -0.41 -5.96 9.85
N GLN A 104 -1.26 -4.93 9.91
CA GLN A 104 -2.36 -4.76 8.95
C GLN A 104 -1.87 -4.62 7.51
N MET A 105 -0.73 -3.94 7.28
CA MET A 105 -0.13 -3.86 5.94
C MET A 105 0.32 -5.24 5.46
N PHE A 106 0.97 -6.03 6.32
CA PHE A 106 1.39 -7.38 5.99
C PHE A 106 0.20 -8.29 5.67
N GLU A 107 -0.87 -8.22 6.47
CA GLU A 107 -2.12 -8.97 6.25
C GLU A 107 -2.77 -8.60 4.91
N LEU A 108 -2.85 -7.31 4.58
CA LEU A 108 -3.37 -6.84 3.30
C LEU A 108 -2.56 -7.40 2.12
N ILE A 109 -1.23 -7.35 2.20
CA ILE A 109 -0.36 -7.88 1.14
C ILE A 109 -0.55 -9.39 1.01
N THR A 110 -0.60 -10.11 2.12
CA THR A 110 -0.76 -11.57 2.14
C THR A 110 -2.08 -11.98 1.49
N ASP A 111 -3.21 -11.41 1.93
CA ASP A 111 -4.51 -11.71 1.34
C ASP A 111 -4.58 -11.33 -0.15
N ALA A 112 -3.95 -10.22 -0.55
CA ALA A 112 -3.88 -9.81 -1.95
C ALA A 112 -3.07 -10.77 -2.83
N VAL A 113 -1.96 -11.33 -2.31
CA VAL A 113 -1.12 -12.29 -3.03
C VAL A 113 -1.82 -13.64 -3.16
N GLU A 114 -2.49 -14.09 -2.10
CA GLU A 114 -3.19 -15.37 -2.05
C GLU A 114 -4.49 -15.36 -2.88
N ASN A 115 -5.17 -14.21 -2.96
CA ASN A 115 -6.49 -14.08 -3.58
C ASN A 115 -6.49 -13.09 -4.76
N ALA A 116 -5.37 -12.93 -5.47
CA ALA A 116 -5.22 -11.98 -6.57
C ALA A 116 -6.22 -12.19 -7.75
N ASP A 117 -6.81 -13.39 -7.85
CA ASP A 117 -7.88 -13.75 -8.78
C ASP A 117 -9.29 -13.31 -8.30
N LYS A 118 -9.47 -13.11 -6.99
CA LYS A 118 -10.73 -12.71 -6.35
C LYS A 118 -10.72 -11.20 -6.04
N SER A 119 -10.74 -10.39 -7.10
CA SER A 119 -10.58 -8.93 -7.01
C SER A 119 -11.48 -8.25 -5.98
N GLU A 120 -12.77 -8.57 -5.92
CA GLU A 120 -13.69 -7.92 -4.98
C GLU A 120 -13.41 -8.27 -3.50
N LYS A 121 -12.98 -9.51 -3.21
CA LYS A 121 -12.57 -9.92 -1.86
C LYS A 121 -11.40 -9.05 -1.39
N VAL A 122 -10.37 -8.96 -2.23
CA VAL A 122 -9.14 -8.22 -1.90
C VAL A 122 -9.42 -6.70 -1.82
N LEU A 123 -10.24 -6.15 -2.72
CA LEU A 123 -10.61 -4.72 -2.67
C LEU A 123 -11.46 -4.40 -1.45
N THR A 124 -12.30 -5.33 -0.97
CA THR A 124 -13.04 -5.16 0.30
C THR A 124 -12.07 -5.04 1.47
N HIS A 125 -11.07 -5.91 1.55
CA HIS A 125 -10.02 -5.83 2.57
C HIS A 125 -9.20 -4.53 2.44
N ALA A 126 -8.84 -4.12 1.23
CA ALA A 126 -8.16 -2.85 0.98
C ALA A 126 -8.98 -1.64 1.47
N ARG A 127 -10.30 -1.63 1.24
CA ARG A 127 -11.20 -0.57 1.75
C ARG A 127 -11.25 -0.56 3.27
N GLN A 128 -11.32 -1.73 3.92
CA GLN A 128 -11.28 -1.83 5.38
C GLN A 128 -9.97 -1.27 5.94
N PHE A 129 -8.84 -1.68 5.36
CA PHE A 129 -7.51 -1.15 5.68
C PHE A 129 -7.45 0.37 5.52
N GLY A 130 -7.91 0.92 4.41
CA GLY A 130 -7.95 2.37 4.21
C GLY A 130 -8.86 3.11 5.20
N GLY A 131 -9.95 2.47 5.60
CA GLY A 131 -10.85 2.99 6.64
C GLY A 131 -10.18 3.17 8.00
N THR A 132 -9.18 2.35 8.35
CA THR A 132 -8.48 2.48 9.64
C THR A 132 -7.67 3.79 9.70
N TYR A 133 -7.08 4.22 8.58
CA TYR A 133 -6.35 5.49 8.47
C TYR A 133 -7.21 6.73 8.62
N ALA A 134 -8.54 6.64 8.43
CA ALA A 134 -9.43 7.78 8.68
C ALA A 134 -9.43 8.20 10.16
N SER A 135 -9.19 7.26 11.08
CA SER A 135 -9.02 7.57 12.51
C SER A 135 -7.76 8.41 12.82
N LEU A 136 -6.80 8.45 11.89
CA LEU A 136 -5.54 9.19 12.04
C LEU A 136 -5.64 10.64 11.52
N CYS A 137 -6.80 11.07 10.98
CA CYS A 137 -7.01 12.45 10.54
C CYS A 137 -6.68 13.49 11.63
N PRO A 138 -7.08 13.31 12.91
CA PRO A 138 -6.73 14.25 13.98
C PRO A 138 -5.23 14.35 14.25
N LEU A 139 -4.46 13.30 13.94
CA LEU A 139 -2.98 13.31 14.04
C LEU A 139 -2.31 14.01 12.84
N GLY A 140 -3.10 14.41 11.85
CA GLY A 140 -2.65 15.07 10.63
C GLY A 140 -2.46 14.12 9.44
N PHE A 141 -3.03 12.90 9.47
CA PHE A 141 -2.99 12.03 8.30
C PHE A 141 -3.75 12.67 7.13
N ARG A 142 -3.20 12.52 5.93
CA ARG A 142 -3.77 13.02 4.68
C ARG A 142 -3.65 11.95 3.59
N PRO A 143 -4.61 11.86 2.65
CA PRO A 143 -4.63 10.78 1.66
C PRO A 143 -3.44 10.80 0.68
N ASP A 144 -2.73 11.93 0.53
CA ASP A 144 -1.46 12.01 -0.21
C ASP A 144 -0.35 11.17 0.41
N LEU A 145 -0.39 10.91 1.73
CA LEU A 145 0.55 10.03 2.43
C LEU A 145 0.39 8.55 2.05
N PHE A 146 -0.70 8.17 1.38
CA PHE A 146 -0.82 6.83 0.83
C PHE A 146 0.15 6.57 -0.34
N SER A 147 0.51 7.59 -1.13
CA SER A 147 1.49 7.41 -2.21
C SER A 147 2.86 6.96 -1.70
N PRO A 148 3.52 7.68 -0.75
CA PRO A 148 4.80 7.25 -0.22
C PRO A 148 4.72 5.95 0.59
N LEU A 149 3.56 5.63 1.16
CA LEU A 149 3.33 4.33 1.80
C LEU A 149 3.32 3.19 0.76
N ALA A 150 2.63 3.36 -0.37
CA ALA A 150 2.63 2.41 -1.47
C ALA A 150 4.03 2.23 -2.08
N ASP A 151 4.75 3.34 -2.31
CA ASP A 151 6.12 3.31 -2.83
C ASP A 151 7.06 2.56 -1.87
N ALA A 152 6.88 2.75 -0.56
CA ALA A 152 7.63 2.02 0.45
C ALA A 152 7.30 0.51 0.43
N ALA A 153 6.03 0.15 0.30
CA ALA A 153 5.57 -1.22 0.21
C ALA A 153 6.13 -1.95 -1.02
N ILE A 154 6.02 -1.33 -2.20
CA ILE A 154 6.60 -1.86 -3.45
C ILE A 154 8.11 -2.06 -3.28
N ALA A 155 8.83 -1.09 -2.72
CA ALA A 155 10.28 -1.17 -2.57
C ALA A 155 10.73 -2.28 -1.61
N GLU A 156 9.98 -2.58 -0.54
CA GLU A 156 10.31 -3.71 0.34
C GLU A 156 9.93 -5.05 -0.30
N CYS A 157 8.78 -5.14 -0.97
CA CYS A 157 8.36 -6.36 -1.65
C CYS A 157 9.31 -6.76 -2.80
N VAL A 158 9.83 -5.79 -3.57
CA VAL A 158 10.79 -6.06 -4.66
C VAL A 158 12.11 -6.65 -4.17
N LYS A 159 12.53 -6.37 -2.92
CA LYS A 159 13.77 -6.94 -2.37
C LYS A 159 13.66 -8.41 -1.99
N LEU A 160 12.44 -8.93 -1.84
CA LEU A 160 12.22 -10.34 -1.54
C LEU A 160 12.60 -11.23 -2.74
N ASP A 161 12.59 -10.68 -3.96
CA ASP A 161 12.84 -11.43 -5.17
C ASP A 161 14.34 -11.67 -5.38
N GLY A 162 14.73 -12.95 -5.33
CA GLY A 162 16.07 -13.41 -5.68
C GLY A 162 16.15 -14.07 -7.06
N VAL A 163 15.03 -14.17 -7.80
CA VAL A 163 14.93 -15.02 -8.99
C VAL A 163 14.70 -14.19 -10.25
N HIS A 164 13.74 -13.27 -10.23
CA HIS A 164 13.36 -12.53 -11.44
C HIS A 164 14.20 -11.27 -11.65
N LYS A 165 14.12 -10.73 -12.87
CA LYS A 165 14.70 -9.42 -13.17
C LYS A 165 13.98 -8.34 -12.36
N ARG A 166 14.74 -7.50 -11.68
CA ARG A 166 14.24 -6.41 -10.84
C ARG A 166 13.16 -5.54 -11.51
N CYS A 167 13.27 -5.26 -12.81
CA CYS A 167 12.28 -4.47 -13.53
C CYS A 167 10.93 -5.18 -13.69
N GLU A 168 10.93 -6.49 -13.89
CA GLU A 168 9.72 -7.31 -14.03
C GLU A 168 9.00 -7.42 -12.69
N THR A 169 9.74 -7.71 -11.61
CA THR A 169 9.25 -7.72 -10.23
C THR A 169 8.65 -6.38 -9.83
N LEU A 170 9.37 -5.29 -10.11
CA LEU A 170 8.92 -3.93 -9.84
C LEU A 170 7.63 -3.60 -10.59
N SER A 171 7.54 -3.97 -11.87
CA SER A 171 6.33 -3.77 -12.68
C SER A 171 5.14 -4.54 -12.10
N ALA A 172 5.32 -5.81 -11.77
CA ALA A 172 4.28 -6.65 -11.21
C ALA A 172 3.73 -6.10 -9.88
N TRP A 173 4.62 -5.79 -8.92
CA TRP A 173 4.21 -5.17 -7.65
C TRP A 173 3.56 -3.82 -7.84
N SER A 174 4.06 -2.98 -8.76
CA SER A 174 3.47 -1.67 -9.03
C SER A 174 2.03 -1.78 -9.53
N GLN A 175 1.72 -2.78 -10.37
CA GLN A 175 0.36 -3.02 -10.84
C GLN A 175 -0.57 -3.44 -9.68
N LEU A 176 -0.13 -4.40 -8.86
CA LEU A 176 -0.91 -4.85 -7.70
C LEU A 176 -1.18 -3.70 -6.72
N PHE A 177 -0.14 -2.98 -6.32
CA PHE A 177 -0.27 -1.87 -5.37
C PHE A 177 -1.08 -0.71 -5.93
N SER A 178 -1.05 -0.46 -7.25
CA SER A 178 -1.91 0.55 -7.88
C SER A 178 -3.40 0.18 -7.74
N ALA A 179 -3.75 -1.09 -7.95
CA ALA A 179 -5.11 -1.57 -7.75
C ALA A 179 -5.52 -1.53 -6.26
N LEU A 180 -4.68 -2.06 -5.36
CA LEU A 180 -4.93 -2.05 -3.93
C LEU A 180 -5.14 -0.63 -3.39
N PHE A 181 -4.24 0.30 -3.71
CA PHE A 181 -4.29 1.65 -3.17
C PHE A 181 -5.40 2.51 -3.76
N THR A 182 -6.05 2.07 -4.84
CA THR A 182 -7.34 2.61 -5.26
C THR A 182 -8.40 2.26 -4.21
N GLY A 183 -8.54 0.97 -3.85
CA GLY A 183 -9.45 0.52 -2.80
C GLY A 183 -9.15 1.10 -1.42
N VAL A 184 -7.87 1.24 -1.05
CA VAL A 184 -7.46 1.90 0.20
C VAL A 184 -7.94 3.35 0.26
N ARG A 185 -7.75 4.13 -0.80
CA ARG A 185 -8.24 5.51 -0.84
C ARG A 185 -9.76 5.57 -0.79
N ASP A 186 -10.45 4.68 -1.50
CA ASP A 186 -11.91 4.61 -1.47
C ASP A 186 -12.44 4.36 -0.06
N GLY A 187 -11.89 3.37 0.64
CA GLY A 187 -12.25 3.04 2.02
C GLY A 187 -11.97 4.18 3.01
N TYR A 188 -10.81 4.85 2.86
CA TYR A 188 -10.47 6.05 3.62
C TYR A 188 -11.54 7.14 3.43
N TYR A 189 -11.85 7.50 2.17
CA TYR A 189 -12.84 8.54 1.89
C TYR A 189 -14.25 8.15 2.35
N GLN A 190 -14.64 6.89 2.21
CA GLN A 190 -15.91 6.39 2.70
C GLN A 190 -16.03 6.57 4.22
N ARG A 191 -14.99 6.22 4.98
CA ARG A 191 -14.97 6.38 6.43
C ARG A 191 -14.95 7.84 6.87
N VAL A 192 -14.15 8.69 6.23
CA VAL A 192 -14.13 10.14 6.50
C VAL A 192 -15.50 10.78 6.26
N ARG A 193 -16.19 10.42 5.16
CA ARG A 193 -17.55 10.90 4.89
C ARG A 193 -18.54 10.43 5.95
N HIS A 194 -18.44 9.18 6.38
CA HIS A 194 -19.29 8.64 7.45
C HIS A 194 -19.08 9.39 8.77
N GLN A 195 -17.84 9.59 9.20
CA GLN A 195 -17.49 10.33 10.42
C GLN A 195 -18.05 11.76 10.41
N ARG A 196 -17.96 12.46 9.26
CA ARG A 196 -18.54 13.80 9.11
C ARG A 196 -20.04 13.76 9.35
N ARG A 197 -20.77 12.85 8.68
CA ARG A 197 -22.23 12.72 8.83
C ARG A 197 -22.66 12.43 10.27
N THR A 198 -21.92 11.60 10.99
CA THR A 198 -22.23 11.26 12.40
C THR A 198 -21.83 12.34 13.40
N SER A 199 -20.96 13.27 13.01
CA SER A 199 -20.50 14.39 13.87
C SER A 199 -21.38 15.66 13.77
N LEU A 200 -22.33 15.71 12.84
CA LEU A 200 -23.35 16.76 12.81
C LEU A 200 -24.35 16.53 13.95
N PRO A 201 -24.88 17.58 14.60
CA PRO A 201 -25.98 17.44 15.55
C PRO A 201 -27.16 16.78 14.85
N GLN A 202 -27.40 15.51 15.18
CA GLN A 202 -28.52 14.73 14.66
C GLN A 202 -29.78 15.27 15.34
N ASN A 203 -30.47 16.22 14.72
CA ASN A 203 -31.87 16.43 15.07
C ASN A 203 -32.60 15.12 14.74
N THR A 204 -33.00 14.42 15.80
CA THR A 204 -33.87 13.25 15.88
C THR A 204 -33.33 11.86 15.45
N ILE A 205 -33.30 10.97 16.47
CA ILE A 205 -33.63 9.52 16.47
C ILE A 205 -32.45 8.51 16.31
N THR A 206 -31.93 8.15 17.49
CA THR A 206 -31.86 6.78 18.06
C THR A 206 -30.69 5.82 17.74
N LYS A 207 -30.07 5.44 18.87
CA LYS A 207 -29.27 4.25 19.23
C LYS A 207 -27.76 4.23 18.95
N GLN A 208 -27.06 4.35 20.08
CA GLN A 208 -25.64 4.22 20.36
C GLN A 208 -24.97 3.01 19.70
N LEU A 209 -23.78 3.25 19.15
CA LEU A 209 -22.71 2.26 19.10
C LEU A 209 -21.38 2.96 19.42
N SER A 210 -20.89 2.75 20.65
CA SER A 210 -19.53 3.04 21.06
C SER A 210 -18.58 2.09 20.33
N VAL A 211 -17.60 2.63 19.61
CA VAL A 211 -16.57 1.81 18.96
C VAL A 211 -15.31 1.87 19.83
N ASP A 212 -15.15 0.84 20.66
CA ASP A 212 -13.92 0.60 21.42
C ASP A 212 -12.80 0.12 20.48
N PHE A 213 -11.66 0.81 20.52
CA PHE A 213 -10.47 0.52 19.71
C PHE A 213 -9.60 -0.64 20.27
N SER A 214 -10.19 -1.65 20.93
CA SER A 214 -9.37 -2.66 21.62
C SER A 214 -9.69 -4.13 21.29
N LYS A 215 -10.37 -4.42 20.17
CA LYS A 215 -10.60 -5.80 19.72
C LYS A 215 -10.33 -5.95 18.23
N THR A 216 -9.10 -6.26 17.85
CA THR A 216 -8.79 -6.95 16.57
C THR A 216 -7.45 -7.68 16.58
N CYS A 217 -6.73 -7.77 17.70
CA CYS A 217 -5.44 -8.47 17.74
C CYS A 217 -5.50 -9.96 18.15
N ASP A 218 -6.62 -10.47 18.68
CA ASP A 218 -6.69 -11.82 19.28
C ASP A 218 -7.62 -12.82 18.56
N THR A 219 -7.71 -12.82 17.23
CA THR A 219 -8.48 -13.88 16.55
C THR A 219 -7.84 -14.34 15.25
N SER A 220 -6.63 -14.90 15.38
CA SER A 220 -6.11 -15.86 14.40
C SER A 220 -4.99 -16.70 15.01
N PHE A 221 -5.31 -17.39 16.10
CA PHE A 221 -4.61 -18.62 16.46
C PHE A 221 -5.66 -19.62 16.92
N VAL A 222 -6.00 -20.54 16.03
CA VAL A 222 -6.64 -21.86 16.18
C VAL A 222 -7.50 -22.12 14.94
N ARG A 223 -6.86 -22.67 13.91
CA ARG A 223 -7.24 -23.94 13.26
C ARG A 223 -6.20 -24.32 12.23
#